data_AF-A0A6P1PUW9-F1
#
_entry.id   AF-A0A6P1PUW9-F1
#
_cell.length_a   1.000
_cell.length_b   1.000
_cell.length_c   1.000
_cell.angle_alpha   90.00
_cell.angle_beta   90.00
_cell.angle_gamma   90.00
#
_symmetry.space_group_name_H-M   'P 1'
#
loop_
_entity.id
_entity.type
_entity.pdbx_description
1 polymer ?
#
loop_
_entity_poly.entity_id
_entity_poly.type
_entity_poly.pdbx_seq_one_letter_code
_entity_poly.pdbx_strand_id
1 'polypeptide(L)'
;MRGANAQPIQYHDSMAKEHTDRTTIDLFADERRPGRPKTSPLSRDEQLRINKRNQLKRDKVRGLRRVELKMNSEAVEALNAMAAERGVSRSELIEEMILAQLKAL
;
A
#
# COMPACT_ATOMS: atom_id res chain seq x y z
N MET A 1 6.32 -40.35 16.06
CA MET A 1 5.58 -39.08 15.83
C MET A 1 6.58 -38.04 15.34
N ARG A 2 6.82 -37.96 14.02
CA ARG A 2 7.82 -37.06 13.41
C ARG A 2 7.15 -35.76 13.00
N GLY A 3 7.78 -34.65 13.38
CA GLY A 3 7.33 -33.29 13.11
C GLY A 3 7.16 -33.01 11.61
N ALA A 4 6.15 -32.22 11.31
CA ALA A 4 5.90 -31.68 9.99
C ALA A 4 7.04 -30.72 9.61
N ASN A 5 7.95 -31.19 8.76
CA ASN A 5 8.96 -30.39 8.11
C ASN A 5 8.28 -29.55 7.02
N ALA A 6 7.90 -28.31 7.37
CA ALA A 6 7.40 -27.35 6.39
C ALA A 6 8.56 -26.91 5.49
N GLN A 7 8.59 -27.41 4.25
CA GLN A 7 9.57 -26.99 3.25
C GLN A 7 9.30 -25.53 2.85
N PRO A 8 10.32 -24.67 2.69
CA PRO A 8 10.12 -23.31 2.24
C PRO A 8 9.63 -23.30 0.78
N ILE A 9 8.61 -22.48 0.52
CA ILE A 9 8.03 -22.28 -0.81
C ILE A 9 9.08 -21.57 -1.66
N GLN A 10 9.74 -22.29 -2.57
CA GLN A 10 10.65 -21.71 -3.55
C GLN A 10 9.82 -20.92 -4.57
N TYR A 11 9.83 -19.59 -4.46
CA TYR A 11 9.41 -18.74 -5.57
C TYR A 11 10.47 -18.83 -6.68
N HIS A 12 10.25 -19.75 -7.62
CA HIS A 12 10.95 -19.72 -8.90
C HIS A 12 10.30 -18.64 -9.77
N ASP A 13 10.66 -17.38 -9.55
CA ASP A 13 10.38 -16.30 -10.50
C ASP A 13 11.35 -16.45 -11.69
N SER A 14 11.14 -17.46 -12.53
CA SER A 14 11.69 -17.47 -13.88
C SER A 14 10.83 -16.54 -14.75
N MET A 15 11.05 -15.24 -14.59
CA MET A 15 10.64 -14.26 -15.59
C MET A 15 11.23 -14.69 -16.93
N ALA A 16 10.39 -15.10 -17.87
CA ALA A 16 10.75 -15.28 -19.28
C ALA A 16 11.21 -13.91 -19.82
N LYS A 17 12.49 -13.58 -19.65
CA LYS A 17 13.11 -12.41 -20.26
C LYS A 17 13.30 -12.73 -21.73
N GLU A 18 12.63 -11.96 -22.59
CA GLU A 18 12.89 -11.92 -24.03
C GLU A 18 14.39 -11.69 -24.23
N HIS A 19 15.11 -12.70 -24.75
CA HIS A 19 16.50 -12.54 -25.13
C HIS A 19 16.53 -11.82 -26.46
N THR A 20 16.55 -10.49 -26.44
CA THR A 20 16.70 -9.69 -27.66
C THR A 20 18.08 -9.98 -28.25
N ASP A 21 18.11 -10.62 -29.42
CA ASP A 21 19.31 -10.86 -30.20
C ASP A 21 19.94 -9.50 -30.57
N ARG A 22 21.13 -9.22 -30.03
CA ARG A 22 21.78 -7.90 -30.15
C ARG A 22 22.52 -7.71 -31.48
N THR A 23 22.59 -8.75 -32.30
CA THR A 23 23.39 -8.76 -33.53
C THR A 23 22.56 -8.52 -34.79
N THR A 24 21.24 -8.66 -34.69
CA THR A 24 20.31 -8.42 -35.80
C THR A 24 19.73 -7.02 -35.66
N ILE A 25 19.84 -6.20 -36.71
CA ILE A 25 19.17 -4.89 -36.79
C ILE A 25 17.67 -5.12 -36.63
N ASP A 26 17.07 -4.53 -35.58
CA ASP A 26 15.62 -4.58 -35.34
C ASP A 26 14.93 -3.67 -36.36
N LEU A 27 14.48 -4.28 -37.47
CA LEU A 27 13.76 -3.63 -38.56
C LEU A 27 12.40 -3.04 -38.12
N PHE A 28 11.95 -3.35 -36.90
CA PHE A 28 10.65 -2.96 -36.35
C PHE A 28 10.78 -2.13 -35.06
N ALA A 29 11.95 -1.54 -34.79
CA ALA A 29 12.19 -0.74 -33.59
C ALA A 29 11.20 0.44 -33.43
N ASP A 30 10.78 1.03 -34.56
CA ASP A 30 9.83 2.15 -34.60
C ASP A 30 8.36 1.69 -34.61
N GLU A 31 8.10 0.39 -34.73
CA GLU A 31 6.74 -0.15 -34.72
C GLU A 31 6.20 -0.27 -33.29
N ARG A 32 4.94 0.16 -33.10
CA ARG A 32 4.26 0.05 -31.81
C ARG A 32 3.94 -1.41 -31.50
N ARG A 33 4.77 -2.05 -30.68
CA ARG A 33 4.51 -3.41 -30.17
C ARG A 33 3.19 -3.46 -29.37
N PRO A 34 2.22 -4.31 -29.74
CA PRO A 34 0.98 -4.49 -28.98
C PRO A 34 1.28 -5.32 -27.72
N GLY A 35 1.06 -4.75 -26.52
CA GLY A 35 1.27 -5.53 -25.29
C GLY A 35 1.24 -4.81 -23.94
N ARG A 36 1.27 -3.48 -23.87
CA ARG A 36 0.96 -2.75 -22.63
C ARG A 36 0.41 -1.36 -22.92
N PRO A 37 -0.88 -1.07 -22.66
CA PRO A 37 -1.39 0.29 -22.71
C PRO A 37 -0.51 1.19 -21.84
N LYS A 38 -0.09 2.35 -22.35
CA LYS A 38 0.59 3.37 -21.55
C LYS A 38 -0.29 3.64 -20.32
N THR A 39 0.27 3.37 -19.16
CA THR A 39 -0.33 3.52 -17.83
C THR A 39 -1.09 4.85 -17.69
N SER A 40 -2.37 4.78 -17.30
CA SER A 40 -3.32 5.88 -17.09
C SER A 40 -3.44 6.88 -18.25
N PRO A 41 -4.62 7.03 -18.89
CA PRO A 41 -4.83 8.06 -19.93
C PRO A 41 -4.76 9.50 -19.37
N LEU A 42 -4.71 9.64 -18.05
CA LEU A 42 -4.63 10.90 -17.33
C LEU A 42 -3.21 11.23 -16.93
N SER A 43 -2.88 12.52 -16.96
CA SER A 43 -1.64 13.03 -16.36
C SER A 43 -1.57 12.71 -14.87
N ARG A 44 -0.36 12.66 -14.32
CA ARG A 44 -0.12 12.38 -12.89
C ARG A 44 -0.90 13.34 -11.98
N ASP A 45 -0.98 14.62 -12.34
CA ASP A 45 -1.68 15.64 -11.55
C ASP A 45 -3.20 15.45 -11.56
N GLU A 46 -3.76 15.05 -12.70
CA GLU A 46 -5.17 14.70 -12.80
C GLU A 46 -5.48 13.44 -12.01
N GLN A 47 -4.61 12.45 -12.09
CA GLN A 47 -4.74 11.20 -11.34
C GLN A 47 -4.71 11.46 -9.82
N LEU A 48 -3.80 12.29 -9.33
CA LEU A 48 -3.72 12.68 -7.92
C LEU A 48 -5.00 13.40 -7.46
N ARG A 49 -5.55 14.32 -8.27
CA ARG A 49 -6.81 15.02 -7.97
C ARG A 49 -7.99 14.06 -7.87
N ILE A 50 -8.11 13.11 -8.80
CA ILE A 50 -9.19 12.11 -8.78
C ILE A 50 -9.05 11.16 -7.59
N ASN A 51 -7.83 10.68 -7.32
CA ASN A 51 -7.57 9.79 -6.19
C ASN A 51 -7.93 10.46 -4.85
N LYS A 52 -7.54 11.73 -4.67
CA LYS A 52 -7.90 12.50 -3.47
C LYS A 52 -9.41 12.70 -3.35
N ARG A 53 -10.10 13.01 -4.45
CA ARG A 53 -11.57 13.13 -4.45
C ARG A 53 -12.24 11.81 -4.07
N ASN A 54 -11.78 10.69 -4.62
CA ASN A 54 -12.32 9.37 -4.32
C ASN A 54 -12.05 8.95 -2.88
N GLN A 55 -10.88 9.29 -2.32
CA GLN A 55 -10.58 9.11 -0.91
C GLN A 55 -11.57 9.86 -0.02
N LEU A 56 -11.76 11.17 -0.25
CA LEU A 56 -12.71 11.98 0.51
C LEU A 56 -14.15 11.47 0.40
N LYS A 57 -14.56 10.99 -0.79
CA LYS A 57 -15.88 10.36 -0.98
C LYS A 57 -16.02 9.09 -0.15
N ARG A 58 -15.02 8.20 -0.15
CA ARG A 58 -15.03 6.97 0.65
C ARG A 58 -15.09 7.28 2.14
N ASP A 59 -14.28 8.23 2.60
CA ASP A 59 -14.22 8.62 4.00
C ASP A 59 -15.58 9.19 4.46
N LYS A 60 -16.20 10.04 3.63
CA LYS A 60 -17.55 10.58 3.89
C LYS A 60 -18.60 9.47 3.96
N VAL A 61 -18.61 8.52 3.03
CA VAL A 61 -19.58 7.41 3.01
C VAL A 61 -19.43 6.52 4.24
N ARG A 62 -18.20 6.29 4.69
CA ARG A 62 -17.89 5.49 5.87
C ARG A 62 -17.99 6.30 7.18
N GLY A 63 -18.37 7.57 7.12
CA GLY A 63 -18.52 8.43 8.30
C GLY A 63 -17.20 8.83 8.99
N LEU A 64 -16.04 8.61 8.36
CA LEU A 64 -14.76 8.96 8.97
C LEU A 64 -14.58 10.48 9.02
N ARG A 65 -14.06 10.96 10.15
CA ARG A 65 -13.71 12.35 10.37
C ARG A 65 -12.26 12.43 10.79
N ARG A 66 -11.48 13.27 10.11
CA ARG A 66 -10.08 13.51 10.47
C ARG A 66 -10.04 14.46 11.67
N VAL A 67 -9.37 14.00 12.74
CA VAL A 67 -9.06 14.81 13.92
C VAL A 67 -7.56 15.08 13.90
N GLU A 68 -7.18 16.34 13.97
CA GLU A 68 -5.79 16.76 14.11
C GLU A 68 -5.49 17.01 15.59
N LEU A 69 -4.46 16.34 16.11
CA LEU A 69 -4.09 16.40 17.53
C LEU A 69 -2.60 16.77 17.66
N LYS A 70 -2.32 17.80 18.45
CA LYS A 70 -0.96 18.16 18.88
C LYS A 70 -0.70 17.52 20.24
N MET A 71 0.42 16.84 20.39
CA MET A 71 0.81 16.14 21.62
C MET A 71 2.34 16.15 21.78
N ASN A 72 2.81 15.80 22.98
CA ASN A 72 4.25 15.68 23.27
C ASN A 72 4.90 14.59 22.38
N SER A 73 6.14 14.81 21.94
CA SER A 73 6.90 13.86 21.12
C SER A 73 7.06 12.50 21.81
N GLU A 74 7.36 12.50 23.10
CA GLU A 74 7.51 11.27 23.90
C GLU A 74 6.23 10.43 23.89
N ALA A 75 5.06 11.07 23.95
CA ALA A 75 3.77 10.38 23.89
C ALA A 75 3.54 9.75 22.50
N VAL A 76 3.94 10.43 21.42
CA VAL A 76 3.86 9.88 20.06
C VAL A 76 4.77 8.67 19.90
N GLU A 77 5.98 8.73 20.46
CA GLU A 77 6.95 7.63 20.42
C GLU A 77 6.45 6.40 21.17
N ALA A 78 5.91 6.59 22.38
CA ALA A 78 5.30 5.52 23.16
C ALA A 78 4.11 4.86 22.41
N LEU A 79 3.26 5.65 21.76
CA LEU A 79 2.15 5.14 20.93
C LEU A 79 2.65 4.34 19.72
N ASN A 80 3.71 4.81 19.05
CA ASN A 80 4.31 4.08 17.93
C ASN A 80 4.90 2.74 18.39
N ALA A 81 5.59 2.71 19.54
CA ALA A 81 6.17 1.49 20.08
C ALA A 81 5.07 0.47 20.44
N MET A 82 4.00 0.91 21.11
CA MET A 82 2.87 0.06 21.45
C MET A 82 2.13 -0.47 20.22
N ALA A 83 1.96 0.37 19.19
CA ALA A 83 1.33 -0.03 17.93
C ALA A 83 2.19 -1.10 17.21
N ALA A 84 3.51 -0.91 17.19
CA ALA A 84 4.45 -1.85 16.60
C ALA A 84 4.46 -3.21 17.34
N GLU A 85 4.44 -3.19 18.68
CA GLU A 85 4.37 -4.41 19.50
C GLU A 85 3.10 -5.22 19.21
N ARG A 86 1.96 -4.54 19.01
CA ARG A 86 0.68 -5.16 18.70
C ARG A 86 0.47 -5.49 17.21
N GLY A 87 1.38 -5.03 16.34
CA GLY A 87 1.25 -5.21 14.89
C GLY A 87 0.08 -4.45 14.26
N VAL A 88 -0.42 -3.38 14.90
CA VAL A 88 -1.53 -2.55 14.41
C VAL A 88 -1.02 -1.17 13.98
N SER A 89 -1.80 -0.45 13.18
CA SER A 89 -1.46 0.94 12.89
C SER A 89 -1.68 1.83 14.11
N ARG A 90 -0.88 2.89 14.24
CA ARG A 90 -1.07 3.90 15.31
C ARG A 90 -2.51 4.47 15.31
N SER A 91 -3.11 4.66 14.14
CA SER A 91 -4.47 5.20 14.03
C SER A 91 -5.52 4.23 14.61
N GLU A 92 -5.39 2.94 14.32
CA GLU A 92 -6.26 1.90 14.89
C GLU A 92 -6.10 1.82 16.40
N LEU A 93 -4.85 1.82 16.91
CA LEU A 93 -4.60 1.81 18.35
C LEU A 93 -5.27 2.99 19.07
N ILE A 94 -5.16 4.20 18.51
CA ILE A 94 -5.77 5.40 19.10
C ILE A 94 -7.31 5.28 19.08
N GLU A 95 -7.89 4.80 17.99
CA GLU A 95 -9.34 4.58 17.89
C GLU A 95 -9.83 3.57 18.94
N GLU A 96 -9.13 2.44 19.10
CA GLU A 96 -9.44 1.43 20.12
C GLU A 96 -9.38 2.01 21.54
N MET A 97 -8.34 2.77 21.86
CA MET A 97 -8.18 3.39 23.18
C MET A 97 -9.30 4.40 23.48
N ILE A 98 -9.66 5.24 22.50
CA ILE A 98 -10.73 6.23 22.65
C ILE A 98 -12.08 5.53 22.84
N LEU A 99 -12.39 4.52 22.02
CA LEU A 99 -13.65 3.77 22.13
C LEU A 99 -13.74 2.98 23.44
N ALA A 100 -12.63 2.41 23.91
CA ALA A 100 -12.57 1.73 25.20
C ALA A 100 -12.88 2.71 26.35
N GLN A 101 -12.28 3.90 26.34
CA GLN A 101 -12.53 4.91 27.36
C GLN A 101 -13.97 5.45 27.33
N LEU A 102 -14.55 5.64 26.15
CA LEU A 102 -15.94 6.10 26.00
C LEU A 102 -16.98 5.06 26.45
N LYS A 103 -16.67 3.77 26.34
CA LYS A 103 -17.54 2.68 26.84
C LYS A 103 -17.47 2.49 28.35
N ALA A 104 -16.36 2.93 28.97
CA ALA A 104 -16.15 2.82 30.41
C ALA A 104 -16.79 3.98 31.21
N LEU A 105 -17.26 5.02 30.50
CA LEU A 105 -18.05 6.14 31.03
C LEU A 105 -19.54 5.79 31.01
#